data_AF-A0A3C1VQK8-F1
#
_entry.id   AF-A0A3C1VQK8-F1
#
_cell.length_a   1.000
_cell.length_b   1.000
_cell.length_c   1.000
_cell.angle_alpha   90.00
_cell.angle_beta   90.00
_cell.angle_gamma   90.00
#
_symmetry.space_group_name_H-M   'P 1'
#
loop_
_entity.id
_entity.type
_entity.pdbx_description
1 polymer ?
#
loop_
_entity_poly.entity_id
_entity_poly.type
_entity_poly.pdbx_seq_one_letter_code
_entity_poly.pdbx_strand_id
1 'polypeptide(L)' 'MGDFHQNGVVTTLHNLGQRPIVEMEEELSRFKSSRPMGLVLPSLFSELEGPALSHIVDELTEVPYLSEIV' A
#
# COMPACT_ATOMS: atom_id res chain seq x y z
N MET A 1 22.30 9.46 13.55
CA MET A 1 21.77 9.26 12.19
C MET A 1 21.21 10.59 11.73
N GLY A 2 22.00 11.32 10.95
CA GLY A 2 21.69 12.65 10.43
C GLY A 2 21.03 12.61 9.05
N ASP A 3 20.45 11.47 8.68
CA ASP A 3 20.20 11.15 7.28
C ASP A 3 18.70 11.27 6.91
N PHE A 4 17.92 11.94 7.77
CA PHE A 4 16.53 12.32 7.52
C PHE A 4 16.41 13.78 7.05
N HIS A 5 17.40 14.26 6.28
CA HIS A 5 17.24 15.52 5.55
C HIS A 5 16.71 15.22 4.14
N GLN A 6 15.44 14.85 4.07
CA GLN A 6 14.68 14.85 2.81
C GLN A 6 13.95 16.19 2.69
N ASN A 7 14.15 16.86 1.56
CA ASN A 7 13.65 18.19 1.26
C ASN A 7 12.12 18.21 1.13
N GLY A 8 11.40 18.38 2.24
CA GLY A 8 9.95 18.60 2.25
C GLY A 8 9.29 18.14 3.54
N VAL A 9 8.11 18.68 3.85
CA VAL A 9 7.27 18.16 4.95
C VAL A 9 6.90 16.72 4.59
N VAL A 10 7.56 15.74 5.21
CA VAL A 10 7.07 14.36 5.21
C VAL A 10 5.78 14.38 6.02
N THR A 11 4.66 14.58 5.33
CA THR A 11 3.34 14.45 5.94
C THR A 11 3.20 13.00 6.34
N THR A 12 3.25 12.76 7.66
CA THR A 12 3.00 11.47 8.32
C THR A 12 3.94 10.33 7.90
N LEU A 13 4.99 10.12 8.67
CA LEU A 13 5.35 8.74 9.02
C LEU A 13 4.11 8.17 9.71
N HIS A 14 3.35 7.31 9.02
CA HIS A 14 2.28 6.58 9.67
C HIS A 14 2.89 5.85 10.86
N ASN A 15 2.52 6.28 12.07
CA ASN A 15 2.80 5.53 13.28
C ASN A 15 1.94 4.26 13.18
N LEU A 16 2.43 3.27 12.41
CA LEU A 16 1.98 1.89 12.42
C LEU A 16 2.34 1.36 13.82
N GLY A 17 1.62 1.83 14.84
CA GLY A 17 1.93 1.58 16.24
C GLY A 17 1.88 0.08 16.58
N GLN A 18 1.73 -0.24 17.86
CA GLN A 18 1.59 -1.63 18.33
C GLN A 18 0.21 -2.24 17.99
N ARG A 19 -0.31 -2.00 16.78
CA ARG A 19 -1.62 -2.50 16.37
C ARG A 19 -1.44 -3.82 15.60
N PRO A 20 -2.14 -4.89 15.98
CA PRO A 20 -2.07 -6.16 15.27
C PRO A 20 -2.52 -6.02 13.81
N ILE A 21 -1.80 -6.66 12.89
CA ILE A 21 -2.11 -6.66 11.45
C ILE A 21 -3.53 -7.18 11.21
N VAL A 22 -3.91 -8.27 11.89
CA VAL A 22 -5.23 -8.90 11.75
C VAL A 22 -6.36 -7.90 12.02
N GLU A 23 -6.22 -7.04 13.03
CA GLU A 23 -7.24 -6.03 13.33
C GLU A 23 -7.34 -4.96 12.24
N MET A 24 -6.25 -4.66 11.54
CA MET A 24 -6.27 -3.73 10.40
C MET A 24 -6.93 -4.37 9.18
N GLU A 25 -6.61 -5.62 8.87
CA GLU A 25 -7.20 -6.35 7.75
C GLU A 25 -8.71 -6.58 7.92
N GLU A 26 -9.16 -6.86 9.14
CA GLU A 26 -10.59 -6.97 9.44
C GLU A 26 -11.33 -5.64 9.21
N GLU A 27 -10.74 -4.52 9.63
CA GLU A 27 -11.33 -3.20 9.44
C GLU A 27 -11.44 -2.85 7.95
N LEU A 28 -10.36 -3.05 7.19
CA LEU A 28 -10.33 -2.84 5.74
C LEU A 28 -11.35 -3.72 5.01
N SER A 29 -11.45 -5.00 5.41
CA SER A 29 -12.41 -5.94 4.83
C SER A 29 -13.87 -5.52 5.10
N ARG A 30 -14.17 -5.03 6.31
CA ARG A 30 -15.49 -4.47 6.63
C ARG A 30 -15.76 -3.20 5.81
N PHE A 31 -14.77 -2.33 5.68
CA PHE A 31 -14.91 -1.06 4.98
C PHE A 31 -15.22 -1.22 3.49
N LYS A 32 -14.57 -2.19 2.82
CA LYS A 32 -14.80 -2.54 1.40
C LYS A 32 -16.29 -2.73 1.06
N SER A 33 -17.07 -3.30 1.97
CA SER A 33 -18.51 -3.54 1.76
C SER A 33 -19.32 -2.27 1.48
N SER A 34 -18.88 -1.14 2.05
CA SER A 34 -19.56 0.16 1.93
C SER A 34 -18.85 1.11 0.97
N ARG A 35 -17.53 0.94 0.81
CA ARG A 35 -16.65 1.79 0.00
C ARG A 35 -15.57 0.92 -0.65
N PRO A 36 -15.69 0.57 -1.95
CA PRO A 36 -14.64 -0.10 -2.69
C PRO A 36 -13.32 0.67 -2.56
N MET A 37 -12.20 -0.04 -2.42
CA MET A 37 -10.89 0.55 -2.21
C MET A 37 -9.96 0.25 -3.38
N GLY A 38 -9.43 1.30 -3.99
CA GLY A 38 -8.38 1.22 -4.98
C GLY A 38 -7.01 1.54 -4.37
N LEU A 39 -5.98 0.86 -4.85
CA LEU A 39 -4.59 1.18 -4.55
C LEU A 39 -3.97 1.90 -5.75
N VAL A 40 -3.44 3.10 -5.55
CA VAL A 40 -2.60 3.77 -6.55
C VAL A 40 -1.18 3.27 -6.35
N LEU A 41 -0.65 2.51 -7.32
CA LEU A 41 0.69 1.92 -7.28
C LEU A 41 1.62 2.72 -8.21
N PRO A 42 2.33 3.73 -7.69
CA PRO A 42 3.26 4.49 -8.49
C PRO A 42 4.44 3.61 -8.93
N SER A 43 4.79 3.71 -10.21
CA SER A 43 5.97 3.05 -10.80
C SER A 43 6.61 3.91 -11.88
N LEU A 44 7.88 3.64 -12.16
CA LEU A 44 8.60 4.16 -13.31
C LEU A 44 8.28 3.33 -14.56
N PHE A 45 8.36 3.94 -15.73
CA PHE A 45 8.18 3.23 -17.00
C PHE A 45 9.12 2.01 -17.13
N SER A 46 10.37 2.14 -16.69
CA SER A 46 11.35 1.04 -16.69
C SER A 46 10.98 -0.12 -15.77
N GLU A 47 10.17 0.12 -14.74
CA GLU A 47 9.73 -0.94 -13.82
C GLU A 47 8.62 -1.81 -14.42
N LEU A 48 7.87 -1.29 -15.40
CA LEU A 48 6.87 -2.07 -16.15
C LEU A 48 7.51 -3.24 -16.92
N GLU A 49 8.78 -3.10 -17.31
CA GLU A 49 9.55 -4.12 -18.02
C GLU A 49 10.24 -5.10 -17.07
N GLY A 50 10.31 -4.78 -15.78
CA GLY A 50 10.99 -5.56 -14.76
C GLY A 50 10.08 -6.60 -14.09
N PRO A 51 10.60 -7.77 -13.70
CA PRO A 51 9.79 -8.82 -13.07
C PRO A 51 9.27 -8.42 -11.68
N ALA A 52 9.94 -7.48 -11.00
CA ALA A 52 9.60 -7.05 -9.65
C ALA A 52 8.19 -6.47 -9.55
N LEU A 53 7.78 -5.63 -10.51
CA LEU A 53 6.45 -5.01 -10.47
C LEU A 53 5.35 -6.06 -10.65
N SER A 54 5.55 -7.04 -11.53
CA SER A 54 4.61 -8.16 -11.71
C SER A 54 4.42 -8.91 -10.40
N HIS A 55 5.52 -9.27 -9.72
CA HIS A 55 5.44 -9.99 -8.44
C HIS A 55 4.76 -9.16 -7.34
N ILE A 56 4.98 -7.85 -7.29
CA ILE A 56 4.28 -6.96 -6.35
C ILE A 56 2.78 -6.97 -6.63
N VAL A 57 2.37 -6.86 -7.90
CA VAL A 57 0.96 -6.91 -8.28
C VAL A 57 0.36 -8.27 -7.91
N ASP A 58 1.04 -9.38 -8.19
CA ASP A 58 0.57 -10.73 -7.86
C ASP A 58 0.22 -10.83 -6.36
N GLU A 59 1.14 -10.42 -5.47
CA GLU A 59 0.90 -10.42 -4.02
C GLU A 59 -0.24 -9.48 -3.61
N LEU A 60 -0.33 -8.30 -4.22
CA LEU A 60 -1.38 -7.32 -3.92
C LEU A 60 -2.77 -7.77 -4.42
N THR A 61 -2.85 -8.67 -5.40
CA THR A 61 -4.15 -9.20 -5.85
C THR A 61 -4.77 -10.21 -4.89
N GLU A 62 -3.98 -10.78 -3.97
CA GLU A 62 -4.46 -11.78 -3.00
C GLU A 62 -5.22 -11.16 -1.82
N VAL A 63 -5.09 -9.84 -1.57
CA VAL A 63 -5.76 -9.22 -0.42
C VAL A 63 -7.27 -9.05 -0.64
N PRO A 64 -8.12 -9.38 0.35
CA PRO A 64 -9.57 -9.45 0.14
C PRO A 64 -10.25 -8.08 0.08
N TYR A 65 -9.55 -7.01 0.45
CA TYR A 65 -10.10 -5.68 0.67
C TYR A 65 -9.82 -4.67 -0.44
N LEU A 66 -8.94 -4.98 -1.41
CA LEU A 66 -8.79 -4.16 -2.62
C LEU A 66 -9.80 -4.57 -3.70
N SER A 67 -10.23 -3.61 -4.51
CA SER A 67 -11.07 -3.84 -5.69
C SER A 67 -10.35 -3.50 -7.00
N GLU A 68 -9.32 -2.65 -6.94
CA GLU A 68 -8.54 -2.23 -8.10
C GLU A 68 -7.12 -1.80 -7.68
N ILE A 69 -6.18 -1.92 -8.61
CA ILE A 69 -4.83 -1.39 -8.52
C ILE A 69 -4.62 -0.53 -9.78
N VAL A 70 -4.21 0.73 -9.61
CA VAL A 70 -4.08 1.74 -10.66
C VAL A 70 -2.67 2.31 -10.71
#